data_AF-A0A327LVJ4-F1
#
_entry.id   AF-A0A327LVJ4-F1
#
_cell.length_a   1.000
_cell.length_b   1.000
_cell.length_c   1.000
_cell.angle_alpha   90.00
_cell.angle_beta   90.00
_cell.angle_gamma   90.00
#
_symmetry.space_group_name_H-M   'P 1'
#
loop_
_entity.id
_entity.type
_entity.pdbx_description
1 polymer ?
#
loop_
_entity_poly.entity_id
_entity_poly.type
_entity_poly.pdbx_seq_one_letter_code
_entity_poly.pdbx_strand_id
1 'polypeptide(L)'
;MERRKFLKGAALGAGATALATPALAQGAKQLTIVSTWPRDFPGLGISAQRLAARIAELSDGAFNVEYFAAGERVGAFDVFDEVASGNSQAYVAADYYWVGKHPGFAYFTSVPFGMTTVEWNAWIKYRGGQALWDELAGEFGLKTIPCGATGTQAGGWFNKEIESPDDFRGLKMRIPGLGGQVISKMGGSTVSLPGGQIYENLVSGAVDATEWVGPYNDYFMKFYEAAQYYYTGGMHEPGGGLGFGMNRAWYDGLSDWEKAVIEAACLEEHANSYEEAQALNGEYLQRLIDEQGVQVRNFNDDVWDGFGEASAEVFEEVRDHSALAKKIDDAFQANLREIGNMMAQFEITFVNQRNRVLGLG
;
A
#
# COMPACT_ATOMS: atom_id res chain seq x y z
N MET A 1 -14.64 42.12 72.19
CA MET A 1 -14.80 41.68 70.79
C MET A 1 -13.40 41.55 70.19
N GLU A 2 -12.74 40.41 70.36
CA GLU A 2 -12.96 39.15 69.63
C GLU A 2 -12.01 39.05 68.42
N ARG A 3 -10.97 38.22 68.62
CA ARG A 3 -10.42 37.25 67.67
C ARG A 3 -9.76 37.76 66.37
N ARG A 4 -8.45 37.99 66.43
CA ARG A 4 -7.42 37.02 65.96
C ARG A 4 -6.02 37.66 65.89
N LYS A 5 -5.24 37.39 66.94
CA LYS A 5 -3.80 37.16 66.83
C LYS A 5 -3.59 35.83 66.11
N PHE A 6 -2.75 35.80 65.07
CA PHE A 6 -1.91 34.66 64.71
C PHE A 6 -0.83 35.18 63.73
N LEU A 7 0.34 35.60 64.23
CA LEU A 7 1.61 34.83 64.21
C LEU A 7 2.05 34.54 62.76
N LYS A 8 2.95 35.29 62.11
CA LYS A 8 4.41 35.38 62.34
C LYS A 8 4.99 34.12 63.01
N GLY A 9 5.55 33.24 62.19
CA GLY A 9 6.52 32.22 62.61
C GLY A 9 6.08 30.78 62.37
N ALA A 10 6.39 30.24 61.19
CA ALA A 10 6.73 28.82 60.99
C ALA A 10 7.40 28.66 59.61
N ALA A 11 8.73 28.66 59.63
CA ALA A 11 9.50 27.93 58.65
C ALA A 11 9.20 26.42 58.80
N LEU A 12 9.51 25.66 57.74
CA LEU A 12 9.63 24.19 57.65
C LEU A 12 8.36 23.44 57.20
N GLY A 13 8.46 22.90 55.99
CA GLY A 13 7.86 21.60 55.66
C GLY A 13 6.46 21.61 55.08
N ALA A 14 6.31 22.03 53.83
CA ALA A 14 5.29 21.47 52.95
C ALA A 14 5.95 21.30 51.59
N GLY A 15 6.31 20.06 51.27
CA GLY A 15 6.99 19.72 50.05
C GLY A 15 6.26 20.31 48.86
N ALA A 16 6.98 21.10 48.07
CA ALA A 16 6.70 21.12 46.65
C ALA A 16 6.81 19.66 46.21
N THR A 17 5.67 18.99 46.05
CA THR A 17 5.58 17.90 45.10
C THR A 17 6.02 18.53 43.79
N ALA A 18 7.31 18.38 43.50
CA ALA A 18 7.78 18.38 42.13
C ALA A 18 6.84 17.39 41.44
N LEU A 19 5.87 17.93 40.68
CA LEU A 19 5.18 17.17 39.67
C LEU A 19 6.32 16.58 38.86
N ALA A 20 6.53 15.27 39.00
CA ALA A 20 7.58 14.56 38.33
C ALA A 20 7.46 14.89 36.84
N THR A 21 8.36 15.73 36.34
CA THR A 21 8.66 15.76 34.91
C THR A 21 9.12 14.35 34.53
N PRO A 22 8.60 13.83 33.42
CA PRO A 22 8.35 12.40 33.28
C PRO A 22 9.64 11.59 33.19
N ALA A 23 9.63 10.45 33.87
CA ALA A 23 10.64 9.40 33.73
C ALA A 23 10.60 8.69 32.35
N LEU A 24 9.90 9.24 31.35
CA LEU A 24 9.67 8.61 30.04
C LEU A 24 10.91 8.58 29.13
N ALA A 25 12.00 9.27 29.49
CA ALA A 25 13.23 9.24 28.68
C ALA A 25 14.16 8.04 28.99
N GLN A 26 13.91 7.25 30.04
CA GLN A 26 14.67 6.02 30.33
C GLN A 26 13.92 4.80 29.81
N GLY A 27 14.20 4.40 28.57
CA GLY A 27 13.73 3.11 28.03
C GLY A 27 12.98 3.12 26.69
N ALA A 28 12.91 4.27 26.01
CA ALA A 28 12.31 4.33 24.67
C ALA A 28 13.03 3.35 23.72
N LYS A 29 12.26 2.48 23.06
CA LYS A 29 12.78 1.54 22.08
C LYS A 29 12.98 2.26 20.76
N GLN A 30 14.12 2.03 20.11
CA GLN A 30 14.34 2.54 18.76
C GLN A 30 13.34 1.92 17.79
N LEU A 31 12.71 2.74 16.95
CA LEU A 31 11.89 2.33 15.83
C LEU A 31 12.33 3.11 14.59
N THR A 32 13.35 2.60 13.90
CA THR A 32 13.77 3.12 12.60
C THR A 32 12.92 2.50 11.49
N ILE A 33 12.20 3.37 10.77
CA ILE A 33 11.29 3.04 9.67
C ILE A 33 11.92 3.47 8.35
N VAL A 34 12.04 2.56 7.39
CA VAL A 34 12.51 2.83 6.02
C VAL A 34 11.39 2.68 5.00
N SER A 35 11.33 3.53 3.98
CA SER A 35 10.23 3.51 3.01
C SER A 35 10.71 3.34 1.57
N THR A 36 9.87 2.69 0.75
CA THR A 36 10.11 2.54 -0.70
C THR A 36 9.85 3.83 -1.49
N TRP A 37 9.22 4.84 -0.88
CA TRP A 37 8.84 6.08 -1.56
C TRP A 37 9.78 7.25 -1.19
N PRO A 38 10.03 8.19 -2.13
CA PRO A 38 10.73 9.43 -1.84
C PRO A 38 10.04 10.26 -0.75
N ARG A 39 10.79 11.18 -0.14
CA ARG A 39 10.23 12.10 0.86
C ARG A 39 9.17 12.99 0.21
N ASP A 40 8.07 13.18 0.92
CA ASP A 40 6.92 13.98 0.48
C ASP A 40 6.29 13.51 -0.84
N PHE A 41 6.49 12.25 -1.19
CA PHE A 41 5.93 11.67 -2.41
C PHE A 41 4.38 11.59 -2.31
N PRO A 42 3.62 12.21 -3.25
CA PRO A 42 2.18 12.33 -3.16
C PRO A 42 1.45 10.99 -2.98
N GLY A 43 0.42 10.98 -2.14
CA GLY A 43 -0.28 9.76 -1.74
C GLY A 43 0.59 8.87 -0.86
N LEU A 44 1.27 7.90 -1.47
CA LEU A 44 1.97 6.81 -0.76
C LEU A 44 3.06 7.28 0.22
N GLY A 45 3.92 8.23 -0.18
CA GLY A 45 4.99 8.73 0.69
C GLY A 45 4.48 9.61 1.82
N ILE A 46 3.47 10.44 1.54
CA ILE A 46 2.79 11.26 2.57
C ILE A 46 2.08 10.34 3.59
N SER A 47 1.39 9.30 3.12
CA SER A 47 0.76 8.29 3.97
C SER A 47 1.78 7.59 4.87
N ALA A 48 2.92 7.16 4.32
CA ALA A 48 3.99 6.52 5.11
C ALA A 48 4.58 7.46 6.19
N GLN A 49 4.77 8.74 5.88
CA GLN A 49 5.22 9.74 6.85
C GLN A 49 4.17 9.99 7.95
N ARG A 50 2.89 10.04 7.56
CA ARG A 50 1.77 10.19 8.48
C ARG A 50 1.67 9.01 9.44
N LEU A 51 1.87 7.78 8.96
CA LEU A 51 1.95 6.58 9.81
C LEU A 51 3.08 6.69 10.85
N ALA A 52 4.30 7.03 10.42
CA ALA A 52 5.44 7.14 11.33
C ALA A 52 5.18 8.20 12.43
N ALA A 53 4.66 9.37 12.04
CA ALA A 53 4.26 10.42 12.99
C ALA A 53 3.16 9.94 13.95
N ARG A 54 2.19 9.17 13.46
CA ARG A 54 1.09 8.65 14.26
C ARG A 54 1.55 7.62 15.29
N ILE A 55 2.48 6.74 14.93
CA ILE A 55 3.09 5.80 15.88
C ILE A 55 3.82 6.57 16.98
N ALA A 56 4.59 7.60 16.63
CA ALA A 56 5.29 8.43 17.60
C ALA A 56 4.32 9.08 18.60
N GLU A 57 3.22 9.66 18.09
CA GLU A 57 2.17 10.28 18.91
C GLU A 57 1.49 9.28 19.85
N LEU A 58 1.00 8.16 19.32
CA LEU A 58 0.26 7.16 20.10
C LEU A 58 1.14 6.43 21.13
N SER A 59 2.45 6.37 20.89
CA SER A 59 3.39 5.70 21.78
C SER A 59 3.73 6.48 23.05
N ASP A 60 3.34 7.76 23.15
CA ASP A 60 3.63 8.63 24.31
C ASP A 60 5.10 8.54 24.78
N GLY A 61 6.03 8.51 23.81
CA GLY A 61 7.47 8.43 24.05
C GLY A 61 8.03 7.01 24.28
N ALA A 62 7.22 5.95 24.18
CA ALA A 62 7.70 4.58 24.26
C ALA A 62 8.59 4.17 23.07
N PHE A 63 8.42 4.81 21.91
CA PHE A 63 9.29 4.64 20.75
C PHE A 63 10.05 5.93 20.41
N ASN A 64 11.35 5.78 20.14
CA ASN A 64 12.09 6.79 19.39
C ASN A 64 11.92 6.50 17.90
N VAL A 65 10.96 7.18 17.26
CA VAL A 65 10.60 6.94 15.86
C VAL A 65 11.46 7.78 14.93
N GLU A 66 12.16 7.12 14.02
CA GLU A 66 12.91 7.76 12.92
C GLU A 66 12.36 7.27 11.59
N TYR A 67 12.08 8.18 10.65
CA TYR A 67 11.60 7.85 9.31
C TYR A 67 12.60 8.25 8.24
N PHE A 68 12.98 7.28 7.40
CA PHE A 68 13.84 7.46 6.24
C PHE A 68 13.06 7.13 4.96
N ALA A 69 12.99 8.12 4.07
CA ALA A 69 12.47 7.92 2.73
C ALA A 69 13.47 7.14 1.85
N ALA A 70 13.00 6.70 0.68
CA ALA A 70 13.83 5.99 -0.29
C ALA A 70 15.11 6.77 -0.62
N GLY A 71 16.27 6.12 -0.47
CA GLY A 71 17.58 6.71 -0.76
C GLY A 71 18.22 7.50 0.39
N GLU A 72 17.50 7.79 1.49
CA GLU A 72 18.08 8.50 2.64
C GLU A 72 18.91 7.57 3.54
N ARG A 73 18.53 6.30 3.60
CA ARG A 73 19.25 5.26 4.35
C ARG A 73 19.65 4.08 3.46
N VAL A 74 18.69 3.52 2.74
CA VAL A 74 18.87 2.42 1.78
C VAL A 74 18.07 2.70 0.51
N GLY A 75 18.37 1.99 -0.59
CA GLY A 75 17.61 2.11 -1.82
C GLY A 75 16.14 1.70 -1.65
N ALA A 76 15.28 2.19 -2.54
CA ALA A 76 13.82 1.96 -2.45
C ALA A 76 13.47 0.47 -2.29
N PHE A 77 14.20 -0.42 -2.95
CA PHE A 77 13.93 -1.85 -2.93
C PHE A 77 14.77 -2.64 -1.91
N ASP A 78 15.73 -1.99 -1.26
CA ASP A 78 16.61 -2.62 -0.27
C ASP A 78 15.96 -2.68 1.13
N VAL A 79 14.82 -1.99 1.32
CA VAL A 79 14.12 -1.87 2.62
C VAL A 79 13.75 -3.22 3.23
N PHE A 80 13.46 -4.23 2.40
CA PHE A 80 13.12 -5.57 2.88
C PHE A 80 14.30 -6.22 3.59
N ASP A 81 15.46 -6.26 2.93
CA ASP A 81 16.66 -6.91 3.45
C ASP A 81 17.26 -6.10 4.62
N GLU A 82 17.14 -4.77 4.58
CA GLU A 82 17.51 -3.87 5.68
C GLU A 82 16.73 -4.19 6.97
N VAL A 83 15.44 -4.48 6.87
CA VAL A 83 14.61 -4.82 8.04
C VAL A 83 14.73 -6.29 8.43
N ALA A 84 14.76 -7.21 7.46
CA ALA A 84 14.94 -8.64 7.71
C ALA A 84 16.25 -8.93 8.47
N SER A 85 17.33 -8.20 8.14
CA SER A 85 18.62 -8.29 8.84
C SER A 85 18.64 -7.61 10.21
N GLY A 86 17.64 -6.79 10.54
CA GLY A 86 17.52 -6.08 11.82
C GLY A 86 18.29 -4.76 11.90
N ASN A 87 18.84 -4.27 10.78
CA ASN A 87 19.51 -2.97 10.71
C ASN A 87 18.53 -1.79 10.88
N SER A 88 17.29 -1.97 10.42
CA SER A 88 16.14 -1.11 10.72
C SER A 88 15.00 -1.96 11.29
N GLN A 89 14.11 -1.34 12.08
CA GLN A 89 13.05 -2.08 12.78
C GLN A 89 11.84 -2.34 11.92
N ALA A 90 11.53 -1.44 10.99
CA ALA A 90 10.37 -1.58 10.13
C ALA A 90 10.57 -0.96 8.74
N TYR A 91 9.76 -1.42 7.77
CA TYR A 91 9.57 -0.77 6.49
C TYR A 91 8.11 -0.43 6.23
N VAL A 92 7.88 0.55 5.37
CA VAL A 92 6.58 0.77 4.71
C VAL A 92 6.76 0.56 3.21
N ALA A 93 6.03 -0.41 2.66
CA ALA A 93 6.22 -0.86 1.28
C ALA A 93 4.94 -1.49 0.69
N ALA A 94 5.02 -1.88 -0.57
CA ALA A 94 4.14 -2.86 -1.18
C ALA A 94 4.90 -4.18 -1.32
N ASP A 95 4.42 -5.24 -0.68
CA ASP A 95 5.14 -6.52 -0.54
C ASP A 95 5.33 -7.24 -1.88
N TYR A 96 4.46 -6.99 -2.86
CA TYR A 96 4.60 -7.53 -4.21
C TYR A 96 5.86 -7.09 -4.97
N TYR A 97 6.65 -6.13 -4.45
CA TYR A 97 7.95 -5.83 -5.02
C TYR A 97 8.89 -7.03 -4.86
N TRP A 98 8.63 -7.91 -3.88
CA TRP A 98 9.44 -9.07 -3.53
C TRP A 98 8.87 -10.39 -4.04
N VAL A 99 8.05 -10.37 -5.11
CA VAL A 99 7.63 -11.59 -5.81
C VAL A 99 8.81 -12.45 -6.30
N GLY A 100 9.97 -11.82 -6.54
CA GLY A 100 11.21 -12.55 -6.87
C GLY A 100 11.83 -13.30 -5.69
N LYS A 101 11.47 -12.97 -4.44
CA LYS A 101 11.85 -13.74 -3.24
C LYS A 101 10.83 -14.86 -2.99
N HIS A 102 9.55 -14.55 -3.07
CA HIS A 102 8.47 -15.54 -3.05
C HIS A 102 7.21 -14.96 -3.72
N PRO A 103 6.61 -15.63 -4.72
CA PRO A 103 5.49 -15.06 -5.48
C PRO A 103 4.22 -14.86 -4.63
N GLY A 104 4.09 -15.60 -3.53
CA GLY A 104 3.00 -15.44 -2.56
C GLY A 104 2.87 -14.03 -1.97
N PHE A 105 3.92 -13.20 -1.98
CA PHE A 105 3.83 -11.82 -1.51
C PHE A 105 2.86 -10.96 -2.34
N ALA A 106 2.61 -11.33 -3.60
CA ALA A 106 1.67 -10.60 -4.44
C ALA A 106 0.27 -10.52 -3.83
N TYR A 107 -0.22 -11.60 -3.22
CA TYR A 107 -1.56 -11.65 -2.61
C TYR A 107 -1.72 -10.70 -1.43
N PHE A 108 -0.62 -10.24 -0.83
CA PHE A 108 -0.64 -9.28 0.28
C PHE A 108 -0.48 -7.82 -0.16
N THR A 109 -0.49 -7.57 -1.48
CA THR A 109 -0.68 -6.25 -2.08
C THR A 109 -1.85 -6.25 -3.05
N SER A 110 -1.71 -6.95 -4.18
CA SER A 110 -2.77 -7.17 -5.14
C SER A 110 -2.35 -8.18 -6.20
N VAL A 111 -3.35 -8.82 -6.81
CA VAL A 111 -3.17 -9.76 -7.92
C VAL A 111 -4.16 -9.46 -9.04
N PRO A 112 -3.85 -9.87 -10.30
CA PRO A 112 -4.75 -9.71 -11.43
C PRO A 112 -6.17 -10.24 -11.14
N PHE A 113 -7.21 -9.44 -11.41
CA PHE A 113 -8.61 -9.83 -11.11
C PHE A 113 -8.85 -10.24 -9.64
N GLY A 114 -8.02 -9.74 -8.73
CA GLY A 114 -8.11 -10.02 -7.31
C GLY A 114 -9.23 -9.24 -6.61
N MET A 115 -9.10 -9.21 -5.29
CA MET A 115 -10.02 -8.55 -4.37
C MET A 115 -9.91 -7.02 -4.44
N THR A 116 -11.05 -6.34 -4.38
CA THR A 116 -11.12 -4.93 -4.02
C THR A 116 -10.63 -4.70 -2.58
N THR A 117 -10.32 -3.45 -2.21
CA THR A 117 -9.78 -3.14 -0.86
C THR A 117 -10.68 -3.64 0.27
N VAL A 118 -12.00 -3.55 0.12
CA VAL A 118 -12.95 -4.03 1.13
C VAL A 118 -12.93 -5.56 1.27
N GLU A 119 -12.88 -6.27 0.13
CA GLU A 119 -12.79 -7.74 0.10
C GLU A 119 -11.47 -8.23 0.68
N TRP A 120 -10.37 -7.58 0.30
CA TRP A 120 -9.04 -7.89 0.79
C TRP A 120 -8.94 -7.69 2.30
N ASN A 121 -9.51 -6.59 2.81
CA ASN A 121 -9.61 -6.33 4.24
C ASN A 121 -10.40 -7.39 5.00
N ALA A 122 -11.53 -7.83 4.44
CA ALA A 122 -12.32 -8.90 5.02
C ALA A 122 -11.53 -10.23 5.06
N TRP A 123 -10.78 -10.52 3.99
CA TRP A 123 -9.96 -11.72 3.92
C TRP A 123 -8.82 -11.71 4.97
N ILE A 124 -8.04 -10.64 4.99
CA ILE A 124 -6.90 -10.48 5.90
C ILE A 124 -7.35 -10.54 7.35
N LYS A 125 -8.37 -9.77 7.73
CA LYS A 125 -8.79 -9.60 9.13
C LYS A 125 -9.63 -10.78 9.65
N TYR A 126 -10.48 -11.37 8.79
CA TYR A 126 -11.55 -12.27 9.25
C TYR A 126 -11.62 -13.62 8.54
N ARG A 127 -10.73 -13.90 7.57
CA ARG A 127 -10.71 -15.16 6.84
C ARG A 127 -9.31 -15.77 6.71
N GLY A 128 -8.42 -15.42 7.63
CA GLY A 128 -7.13 -16.07 7.78
C GLY A 128 -6.01 -15.57 6.87
N GLY A 129 -6.24 -14.50 6.10
CA GLY A 129 -5.20 -13.92 5.25
C GLY A 129 -3.99 -13.42 6.06
N GLN A 130 -4.20 -12.79 7.22
CA GLN A 130 -3.09 -12.35 8.09
C GLN A 130 -2.21 -13.51 8.57
N ALA A 131 -2.79 -14.67 8.87
CA ALA A 131 -2.02 -15.84 9.32
C ALA A 131 -1.12 -16.40 8.21
N LEU A 132 -1.60 -16.36 6.96
CA LEU A 132 -0.80 -16.75 5.79
C LEU A 132 0.31 -15.73 5.52
N TRP A 133 0.03 -14.44 5.71
CA TRP A 133 1.06 -13.39 5.59
C TRP A 133 2.15 -13.57 6.64
N ASP A 134 1.77 -13.85 7.88
CA ASP A 134 2.71 -14.11 8.98
C ASP A 134 3.56 -15.37 8.74
N GLU A 135 2.97 -16.42 8.17
CA GLU A 135 3.68 -17.65 7.79
C GLU A 135 4.74 -17.34 6.72
N LEU A 136 4.35 -16.63 5.65
CA LEU A 136 5.26 -16.27 4.56
C LEU A 136 6.35 -15.29 5.00
N ALA A 137 5.97 -14.15 5.60
CA ALA A 137 6.92 -13.15 6.07
C ALA A 137 7.86 -13.72 7.15
N GLY A 138 7.36 -14.67 7.95
CA GLY A 138 8.15 -15.38 8.95
C GLY A 138 9.33 -16.17 8.39
N GLU A 139 9.24 -16.70 7.16
CA GLU A 139 10.37 -17.38 6.48
C GLU A 139 11.57 -16.44 6.28
N PHE A 140 11.33 -15.13 6.26
CA PHE A 140 12.33 -14.07 6.09
C PHE A 140 12.65 -13.33 7.39
N GLY A 141 12.16 -13.82 8.53
CA GLY A 141 12.37 -13.15 9.82
C GLY A 141 11.60 -11.84 9.96
N LEU A 142 10.43 -11.73 9.32
CA LEU A 142 9.56 -10.56 9.36
C LEU A 142 8.20 -10.84 10.03
N LYS A 143 7.55 -9.76 10.49
CA LYS A 143 6.13 -9.70 10.85
C LYS A 143 5.52 -8.50 10.14
N THR A 144 4.54 -8.72 9.29
CA THR A 144 3.93 -7.65 8.49
C THR A 144 2.45 -7.48 8.85
N ILE A 145 1.97 -6.25 8.88
CA ILE A 145 0.55 -5.92 9.05
C ILE A 145 0.11 -4.87 8.01
N PRO A 146 -1.18 -4.80 7.66
CA PRO A 146 -1.71 -3.76 6.76
C PRO A 146 -1.47 -2.36 7.32
N CYS A 147 -1.02 -1.43 6.47
CA CYS A 147 -0.71 -0.05 6.91
C CYS A 147 -1.05 1.05 5.89
N GLY A 148 -1.58 0.69 4.73
CA GLY A 148 -2.00 1.62 3.69
C GLY A 148 -2.85 0.89 2.65
N ALA A 149 -3.68 1.61 1.92
CA ALA A 149 -4.40 1.07 0.77
C ALA A 149 -4.66 2.14 -0.29
N THR A 150 -4.57 1.76 -1.56
CA THR A 150 -4.74 2.66 -2.70
C THR A 150 -6.15 2.65 -3.30
N GLY A 151 -6.91 1.58 -3.05
CA GLY A 151 -8.16 1.32 -3.76
C GLY A 151 -7.92 0.56 -5.08
N THR A 152 -8.89 0.64 -5.97
CA THR A 152 -8.77 0.14 -7.34
C THR A 152 -7.92 1.10 -8.15
N GLN A 153 -6.87 0.57 -8.78
CA GLN A 153 -5.94 1.36 -9.55
C GLN A 153 -6.36 1.53 -11.01
N ALA A 154 -5.88 2.62 -11.60
CA ALA A 154 -5.99 2.87 -13.04
C ALA A 154 -5.21 1.81 -13.84
N GLY A 155 -5.66 1.53 -15.05
CA GLY A 155 -4.99 0.64 -16.02
C GLY A 155 -3.65 1.16 -16.52
N GLY A 156 -3.39 2.46 -16.36
CA GLY A 156 -2.10 3.08 -16.63
C GLY A 156 -2.12 4.11 -17.75
N TRP A 157 -0.93 4.60 -18.07
CA TRP A 157 -0.59 5.64 -19.02
C TRP A 157 0.09 5.04 -20.25
N PHE A 158 -0.46 5.36 -21.42
CA PHE A 158 0.03 4.85 -22.69
C PHE A 158 0.22 6.00 -23.70
N ASN A 159 1.26 5.87 -24.53
CA ASN A 159 1.52 6.81 -25.63
C ASN A 159 0.73 6.49 -26.91
N LYS A 160 0.10 5.31 -26.98
CA LYS A 160 -0.81 4.87 -28.03
C LYS A 160 -2.06 4.23 -27.40
N GLU A 161 -3.16 4.18 -28.16
CA GLU A 161 -4.32 3.40 -27.74
C GLU A 161 -4.02 1.90 -27.77
N ILE A 162 -4.68 1.17 -26.88
CA ILE A 162 -4.70 -0.28 -26.78
C ILE A 162 -6.08 -0.74 -27.21
N GLU A 163 -6.18 -1.32 -28.41
CA GLU A 163 -7.43 -1.77 -29.03
C GLU A 163 -7.51 -3.30 -29.10
N SER A 164 -6.42 -4.01 -28.85
CA SER A 164 -6.39 -5.47 -28.86
C SER A 164 -5.29 -6.02 -27.95
N PRO A 165 -5.35 -7.32 -27.56
CA PRO A 165 -4.25 -7.99 -26.86
C PRO A 165 -2.90 -7.87 -27.57
N ASP A 166 -2.89 -7.84 -28.90
CA ASP A 166 -1.66 -7.76 -29.68
C ASP A 166 -0.91 -6.42 -29.53
N ASP A 167 -1.58 -5.37 -29.05
CA ASP A 167 -0.94 -4.06 -28.81
C ASP A 167 0.08 -4.07 -27.67
N PHE A 168 0.02 -5.08 -26.79
CA PHE A 168 1.01 -5.32 -25.74
C PHE A 168 2.29 -5.97 -26.26
N ARG A 169 2.28 -6.59 -27.45
CA ARG A 169 3.47 -7.25 -28.00
C ARG A 169 4.59 -6.24 -28.24
N GLY A 170 5.73 -6.44 -27.59
CA GLY A 170 6.88 -5.55 -27.66
C GLY A 170 6.74 -4.24 -26.89
N LEU A 171 5.60 -3.99 -26.24
CA LEU A 171 5.39 -2.82 -25.38
C LEU A 171 6.30 -2.93 -24.15
N LYS A 172 7.12 -1.92 -23.89
CA LYS A 172 7.91 -1.83 -22.66
C LYS A 172 7.10 -1.11 -21.60
N MET A 173 6.65 -1.82 -20.57
CA MET A 173 5.79 -1.25 -19.54
C MET A 173 6.46 -1.32 -18.17
N ARG A 174 6.48 -0.19 -17.45
CA ARG A 174 6.70 -0.24 -16.00
C ARG A 174 5.41 -0.70 -15.34
N ILE A 175 5.45 -1.90 -14.77
CA ILE A 175 4.33 -2.51 -14.02
C ILE A 175 4.88 -3.57 -13.04
N PRO A 176 4.57 -3.50 -11.74
CA PRO A 176 5.08 -4.43 -10.73
C PRO A 176 4.17 -5.67 -10.56
N GLY A 177 4.57 -6.53 -9.62
CA GLY A 177 3.78 -7.67 -9.16
C GLY A 177 3.44 -8.68 -10.25
N LEU A 178 2.34 -9.41 -10.06
CA LEU A 178 1.85 -10.38 -11.05
C LEU A 178 1.22 -9.70 -12.27
N GLY A 179 0.80 -8.43 -12.16
CA GLY A 179 0.38 -7.62 -13.31
C GLY A 179 1.46 -7.55 -14.39
N GLY A 180 2.72 -7.38 -13.99
CA GLY A 180 3.82 -7.39 -14.94
C GLY A 180 4.06 -8.76 -15.59
N GLN A 181 3.78 -9.86 -14.89
CA GLN A 181 3.87 -11.20 -15.47
C GLN A 181 2.76 -11.43 -16.51
N VAL A 182 1.54 -10.93 -16.25
CA VAL A 182 0.44 -10.94 -17.23
C VAL A 182 0.82 -10.17 -18.50
N ILE A 183 1.38 -8.97 -18.37
CA ILE A 183 1.84 -8.20 -19.54
C ILE A 183 2.95 -8.95 -20.31
N SER A 184 3.88 -9.60 -19.61
CA SER A 184 4.90 -10.44 -20.26
C SER A 184 4.30 -11.62 -21.04
N LYS A 185 3.25 -12.26 -20.51
CA LYS A 185 2.50 -13.34 -21.19
C LYS A 185 1.77 -12.86 -22.44
N MET A 186 1.33 -11.61 -22.44
CA MET A 186 0.76 -10.93 -23.63
C MET A 186 1.84 -10.46 -24.63
N GLY A 187 3.11 -10.79 -24.39
CA GLY A 187 4.23 -10.46 -25.27
C GLY A 187 4.87 -9.09 -25.02
N GLY A 188 4.49 -8.41 -23.95
CA GLY A 188 5.15 -7.19 -23.49
C GLY A 188 6.49 -7.46 -22.82
N SER A 189 7.23 -6.40 -22.54
CA SER A 189 8.45 -6.42 -21.75
C SER A 189 8.24 -5.56 -20.52
N THR A 190 8.46 -6.10 -19.33
CA THR A 190 8.20 -5.37 -18.08
C THR A 190 9.48 -4.91 -17.40
N VAL A 191 9.41 -3.73 -16.78
CA VAL A 191 10.52 -3.12 -16.06
C VAL A 191 10.08 -2.80 -14.64
N SER A 192 10.86 -3.24 -13.65
CA SER A 192 10.67 -2.84 -12.26
C SER A 192 11.46 -1.58 -11.97
N LEU A 193 10.76 -0.49 -11.64
CA LEU A 193 11.35 0.80 -11.27
C LEU A 193 10.70 1.32 -9.98
N PRO A 194 11.49 1.94 -9.07
CA PRO A 194 10.96 2.74 -7.99
C PRO A 194 10.06 3.87 -8.52
N GLY A 195 9.01 4.24 -7.75
CA GLY A 195 8.04 5.25 -8.16
C GLY A 195 8.67 6.57 -8.63
N GLY A 196 9.67 7.06 -7.89
CA GLY A 196 10.38 8.29 -8.21
C GLY A 196 11.18 8.28 -9.52
N GLN A 197 11.39 7.13 -10.16
CA GLN A 197 12.14 7.00 -11.42
C GLN A 197 11.24 6.84 -12.64
N ILE A 198 9.93 6.69 -12.47
CA ILE A 198 9.01 6.39 -13.58
C ILE A 198 8.96 7.53 -14.59
N TYR A 199 8.80 8.78 -14.13
CA TYR A 199 8.64 9.94 -15.00
C TYR A 199 9.80 10.08 -15.99
N GLU A 200 11.04 10.04 -15.52
CA GLU A 200 12.23 10.17 -16.38
C GLU A 200 12.35 9.02 -17.38
N ASN A 201 11.99 7.79 -16.98
CA ASN A 201 12.02 6.63 -17.87
C ASN A 201 10.92 6.66 -18.94
N LEU A 202 9.75 7.20 -18.60
CA LEU A 202 8.66 7.40 -19.56
C LEU A 202 9.00 8.52 -20.56
N VAL A 203 9.48 9.66 -20.08
CA VAL A 203 9.86 10.82 -20.92
C VAL A 203 11.02 10.48 -21.86
N SER A 204 12.00 9.70 -21.39
CA SER A 204 13.13 9.28 -22.23
C SER A 204 12.78 8.17 -23.23
N GLY A 205 11.63 7.52 -23.10
CA GLY A 205 11.24 6.35 -23.91
C GLY A 205 11.97 5.06 -23.52
N ALA A 206 12.55 5.00 -22.31
CA ALA A 206 13.08 3.75 -21.76
C ALA A 206 11.94 2.74 -21.49
N VAL A 207 10.76 3.26 -21.10
CA VAL A 207 9.48 2.55 -21.12
C VAL A 207 8.49 3.31 -21.99
N ASP A 208 7.60 2.58 -22.67
CA ASP A 208 6.56 3.09 -23.56
C ASP A 208 5.25 3.39 -22.81
N ALA A 209 5.03 2.68 -21.69
CA ALA A 209 3.85 2.78 -20.86
C ALA A 209 4.21 2.57 -19.38
N THR A 210 3.33 3.01 -18.49
CA THR A 210 3.46 2.78 -17.05
C THR A 210 2.10 2.72 -16.38
N GLU A 211 2.00 2.02 -15.27
CA GLU A 211 0.96 2.29 -14.26
C GLU A 211 1.60 2.92 -13.02
N TRP A 212 0.78 3.40 -12.09
CA TRP A 212 1.27 3.82 -10.77
C TRP A 212 0.24 3.62 -9.68
N VAL A 213 -0.83 4.43 -9.66
CA VAL A 213 -1.91 4.31 -8.68
C VAL A 213 -3.25 4.72 -9.29
N GLY A 214 -3.42 6.00 -9.57
CA GLY A 214 -4.74 6.57 -9.79
C GLY A 214 -4.70 8.09 -9.88
N PRO A 215 -5.80 8.74 -10.28
CA PRO A 215 -5.78 10.13 -10.69
C PRO A 215 -5.14 11.10 -9.69
N TYR A 216 -5.43 10.92 -8.39
CA TYR A 216 -4.86 11.77 -7.34
C TYR A 216 -3.33 11.71 -7.32
N ASN A 217 -2.75 10.52 -7.34
CA ASN A 217 -1.31 10.33 -7.25
C ASN A 217 -0.65 10.70 -8.59
N ASP A 218 -1.23 10.20 -9.69
CA ASP A 218 -0.68 10.30 -11.03
C ASP A 218 -0.64 11.75 -11.55
N TYR A 219 -1.57 12.61 -11.11
CA TYR A 219 -1.55 14.03 -11.45
C TYR A 219 -0.23 14.71 -11.07
N PHE A 220 0.34 14.36 -9.91
CA PHE A 220 1.62 14.91 -9.48
C PHE A 220 2.82 14.24 -10.12
N MET A 221 2.65 13.04 -10.66
CA MET A 221 3.69 12.31 -11.38
C MET A 221 3.95 12.85 -12.78
N LYS A 222 3.01 13.62 -13.34
CA LYS A 222 3.14 14.29 -14.64
C LYS A 222 3.35 13.35 -15.83
N PHE A 223 2.87 12.12 -15.75
CA PHE A 223 2.97 11.16 -16.86
C PHE A 223 2.29 11.67 -18.14
N TYR A 224 1.31 12.56 -18.01
CA TYR A 224 0.65 13.26 -19.12
C TYR A 224 1.62 14.03 -20.05
N GLU A 225 2.82 14.37 -19.60
CA GLU A 225 3.82 15.03 -20.47
C GLU A 225 4.41 14.08 -21.53
N ALA A 226 4.33 12.75 -21.32
CA ALA A 226 4.87 11.73 -22.22
C ALA A 226 3.81 10.74 -22.75
N ALA A 227 2.69 10.56 -22.06
CA ALA A 227 1.63 9.63 -22.40
C ALA A 227 0.25 10.29 -22.22
N GLN A 228 -0.56 10.33 -23.28
CA GLN A 228 -1.83 11.08 -23.27
C GLN A 228 -3.06 10.18 -23.04
N TYR A 229 -2.92 8.86 -23.17
CA TYR A 229 -4.03 7.92 -22.96
C TYR A 229 -3.97 7.37 -21.54
N TYR A 230 -5.04 7.59 -20.79
CA TYR A 230 -5.17 7.12 -19.41
C TYR A 230 -6.31 6.12 -19.27
N TYR A 231 -5.97 4.88 -18.95
CA TYR A 231 -6.94 3.79 -18.81
C TYR A 231 -7.46 3.74 -17.37
N THR A 232 -8.77 3.84 -17.16
CA THR A 232 -9.35 4.01 -15.81
C THR A 232 -9.53 2.73 -14.98
N GLY A 233 -9.34 1.56 -15.57
CA GLY A 233 -9.42 0.28 -14.87
C GLY A 233 -8.26 -0.64 -15.24
N GLY A 234 -7.53 -1.11 -14.22
CA GLY A 234 -6.46 -2.08 -14.38
C GLY A 234 -6.86 -3.45 -13.84
N MET A 235 -6.51 -4.51 -14.57
CA MET A 235 -6.63 -5.87 -14.06
C MET A 235 -5.73 -6.12 -12.84
N HIS A 236 -4.56 -5.47 -12.80
CA HIS A 236 -3.42 -5.79 -11.95
C HIS A 236 -3.60 -5.45 -10.46
N GLU A 237 -4.30 -4.36 -10.14
CA GLU A 237 -4.45 -3.87 -8.76
C GLU A 237 -5.88 -3.38 -8.45
N PRO A 238 -6.84 -4.31 -8.24
CA PRO A 238 -8.22 -3.95 -7.88
C PRO A 238 -8.39 -3.45 -6.44
N GLY A 239 -7.44 -3.75 -5.54
CA GLY A 239 -7.52 -3.38 -4.13
C GLY A 239 -6.15 -3.34 -3.45
N GLY A 240 -5.26 -2.46 -3.92
CA GLY A 240 -3.86 -2.42 -3.49
C GLY A 240 -3.68 -2.20 -1.99
N GLY A 241 -3.11 -3.18 -1.28
CA GLY A 241 -2.74 -3.13 0.13
C GLY A 241 -1.24 -2.93 0.36
N LEU A 242 -0.88 -2.13 1.38
CA LEU A 242 0.51 -1.85 1.76
C LEU A 242 0.87 -2.49 3.10
N GLY A 243 2.13 -2.88 3.25
CA GLY A 243 2.65 -3.59 4.41
C GLY A 243 3.56 -2.73 5.29
N PHE A 244 3.33 -2.80 6.60
CA PHE A 244 4.28 -2.37 7.63
C PHE A 244 5.04 -3.61 8.11
N GLY A 245 6.15 -3.91 7.44
CA GLY A 245 6.96 -5.08 7.74
C GLY A 245 7.96 -4.76 8.82
N MET A 246 8.00 -5.56 9.88
CA MET A 246 8.89 -5.37 11.02
C MET A 246 9.85 -6.53 11.16
N ASN A 247 11.06 -6.26 11.66
CA ASN A 247 11.97 -7.32 12.07
C ASN A 247 11.29 -8.18 13.16
N ARG A 248 11.20 -9.49 12.92
CA ARG A 248 10.43 -10.39 13.79
C ARG A 248 10.99 -10.43 15.21
N ALA A 249 12.31 -10.51 15.37
CA ALA A 249 12.93 -10.60 16.69
C ALA A 249 12.70 -9.31 17.50
N TRP A 250 12.76 -8.15 16.86
CA TRP A 250 12.42 -6.88 17.50
C TRP A 250 10.94 -6.82 17.90
N TYR A 251 10.04 -7.19 16.98
CA TYR A 251 8.59 -7.20 17.24
C TYR A 251 8.23 -8.14 18.40
N ASP A 252 8.81 -9.34 18.43
CA ASP A 252 8.53 -10.33 19.48
C ASP A 252 8.97 -9.84 20.87
N GLY A 253 9.99 -8.96 20.93
CA GLY A 253 10.47 -8.29 22.15
C GLY A 253 9.62 -7.10 22.61
N LEU A 254 8.56 -6.74 21.88
CA LEU A 254 7.59 -5.73 22.30
C LEU A 254 6.58 -6.31 23.31
N SER A 255 6.17 -5.46 24.25
CA SER A 255 5.02 -5.70 25.10
C SER A 255 3.73 -5.70 24.27
N ASP A 256 2.67 -6.29 24.81
CA ASP A 256 1.38 -6.34 24.11
C ASP A 256 0.81 -4.93 23.85
N TRP A 257 1.06 -3.99 24.76
CA TRP A 257 0.64 -2.59 24.57
C TRP A 257 1.43 -1.91 23.44
N GLU A 258 2.75 -2.09 23.37
CA GLU A 258 3.59 -1.56 22.28
C GLU A 258 3.17 -2.13 20.91
N LYS A 259 2.84 -3.43 20.85
CA LYS A 259 2.30 -4.07 19.64
C LYS A 259 0.95 -3.46 19.26
N ALA A 260 0.06 -3.27 20.23
CA ALA A 260 -1.26 -2.68 20.01
C ALA A 260 -1.18 -1.22 19.53
N VAL A 261 -0.21 -0.44 19.99
CA VAL A 261 0.02 0.93 19.52
C VAL A 261 0.39 0.93 18.03
N ILE A 262 1.34 0.09 17.62
CA ILE A 262 1.74 -0.03 16.21
C ILE A 262 0.56 -0.51 15.36
N GLU A 263 -0.14 -1.54 15.81
CA GLU A 263 -1.29 -2.10 15.09
C GLU A 263 -2.41 -1.07 14.92
N ALA A 264 -2.74 -0.32 15.96
CA ALA A 264 -3.76 0.72 15.90
C ALA A 264 -3.38 1.82 14.89
N ALA A 265 -2.13 2.31 14.92
CA ALA A 265 -1.65 3.33 13.97
C ALA A 265 -1.68 2.82 12.52
N CYS A 266 -1.25 1.57 12.30
CA CYS A 266 -1.24 0.96 10.97
C CYS A 266 -2.65 0.79 10.42
N LEU A 267 -3.60 0.29 11.22
CA LEU A 267 -4.98 0.09 10.78
C LEU A 267 -5.73 1.41 10.58
N GLU A 268 -5.43 2.45 11.37
CA GLU A 268 -5.94 3.81 11.17
C GLU A 268 -5.48 4.36 9.81
N GLU A 269 -4.17 4.32 9.54
CA GLU A 269 -3.63 4.83 8.27
C GLU A 269 -4.04 4.00 7.06
N HIS A 270 -4.18 2.68 7.24
CA HIS A 270 -4.68 1.78 6.21
C HIS A 270 -6.10 2.14 5.75
N ALA A 271 -6.99 2.53 6.65
CA ALA A 271 -8.32 3.03 6.29
C ALA A 271 -8.24 4.45 5.69
N ASN A 272 -7.51 5.35 6.35
CA ASN A 272 -7.40 6.76 5.99
C ASN A 272 -6.86 6.96 4.55
N SER A 273 -5.79 6.26 4.18
CA SER A 273 -5.20 6.38 2.83
C SER A 273 -6.15 5.95 1.71
N TYR A 274 -6.94 4.89 1.91
CA TYR A 274 -7.97 4.47 0.96
C TYR A 274 -9.09 5.51 0.85
N GLU A 275 -9.59 6.00 1.98
CA GLU A 275 -10.66 6.99 2.03
C GLU A 275 -10.23 8.34 1.41
N GLU A 276 -8.98 8.75 1.66
CA GLU A 276 -8.35 9.93 1.05
C GLU A 276 -8.27 9.78 -0.48
N ALA A 277 -7.81 8.64 -0.98
CA ALA A 277 -7.77 8.37 -2.43
C ALA A 277 -9.18 8.44 -3.05
N GLN A 278 -10.18 7.80 -2.42
CA GLN A 278 -11.55 7.83 -2.92
C GLN A 278 -12.16 9.24 -2.93
N ALA A 279 -11.82 10.08 -1.95
CA ALA A 279 -12.28 11.46 -1.90
C ALA A 279 -11.66 12.33 -3.00
N LEU A 280 -10.39 12.08 -3.36
CA LEU A 280 -9.61 12.95 -4.24
C LEU A 280 -9.58 12.50 -5.71
N ASN A 281 -9.72 11.21 -5.99
CA ASN A 281 -9.56 10.66 -7.35
C ASN A 281 -10.50 11.32 -8.38
N GLY A 282 -11.75 11.62 -8.02
CA GLY A 282 -12.69 12.28 -8.93
C GLY A 282 -12.26 13.71 -9.31
N GLU A 283 -11.79 14.49 -8.32
CA GLU A 283 -11.28 15.84 -8.56
C GLU A 283 -10.06 15.82 -9.48
N TYR A 284 -9.07 14.99 -9.16
CA TYR A 284 -7.82 14.97 -9.91
C TYR A 284 -7.98 14.34 -11.30
N LEU A 285 -8.92 13.42 -11.51
CA LEU A 285 -9.25 12.94 -12.85
C LEU A 285 -9.79 14.08 -13.72
N GLN A 286 -10.69 14.91 -13.18
CA GLN A 286 -11.22 16.05 -13.91
C GLN A 286 -10.11 17.06 -14.25
N ARG A 287 -9.17 17.29 -13.34
CA ARG A 287 -8.01 18.17 -13.59
C ARG A 287 -7.07 17.61 -14.65
N LEU A 288 -6.83 16.30 -14.68
CA LEU A 288 -6.06 15.66 -15.76
C LEU A 288 -6.71 15.91 -17.13
N ILE A 289 -8.04 15.83 -17.21
CA ILE A 289 -8.78 16.07 -18.45
C ILE A 289 -8.74 17.55 -18.84
N ASP A 290 -9.18 18.42 -17.94
CA ASP A 290 -9.43 19.83 -18.25
C ASP A 290 -8.15 20.67 -18.36
N GLU A 291 -7.17 20.39 -17.50
CA GLU A 291 -5.93 21.18 -17.43
C GLU A 291 -4.82 20.60 -18.32
N GLN A 292 -4.77 19.27 -18.48
CA GLN A 292 -3.66 18.57 -19.16
C GLN A 292 -4.07 17.89 -20.48
N GLY A 293 -5.36 17.90 -20.84
CA GLY A 293 -5.86 17.35 -22.09
C GLY A 293 -5.83 15.81 -22.17
N VAL A 294 -5.76 15.14 -21.02
CA VAL A 294 -5.65 13.68 -20.95
C VAL A 294 -6.88 13.00 -21.55
N GLN A 295 -6.62 11.95 -22.34
CA GLN A 295 -7.63 11.16 -23.01
C GLN A 295 -7.95 9.90 -22.21
N VAL A 296 -9.05 9.95 -21.46
CA VAL A 296 -9.53 8.80 -20.69
C VAL A 296 -10.02 7.69 -21.63
N ARG A 297 -9.63 6.45 -21.33
CA ARG A 297 -9.97 5.24 -22.07
C ARG A 297 -10.36 4.11 -21.14
N ASN A 298 -11.03 3.11 -21.70
CA ASN A 298 -11.26 1.83 -21.07
C ASN A 298 -10.72 0.73 -21.99
N PHE A 299 -10.16 -0.32 -21.42
CA PHE A 299 -9.84 -1.52 -22.19
C PHE A 299 -11.14 -2.15 -22.67
N ASN A 300 -11.14 -2.67 -23.90
CA ASN A 300 -12.28 -3.39 -24.45
C ASN A 300 -12.31 -4.85 -23.96
N ASP A 301 -13.40 -5.54 -24.28
CA ASP A 301 -13.62 -6.92 -23.83
C ASP A 301 -12.51 -7.87 -24.30
N ASP A 302 -12.03 -7.74 -25.55
CA ASP A 302 -10.95 -8.58 -26.08
C ASP A 302 -9.65 -8.44 -25.25
N VAL A 303 -9.32 -7.23 -24.81
CA VAL A 303 -8.16 -6.98 -23.94
C VAL A 303 -8.40 -7.54 -22.54
N TRP A 304 -9.61 -7.40 -21.98
CA TRP A 304 -9.97 -8.00 -20.69
C TRP A 304 -9.91 -9.53 -20.72
N ASP A 305 -10.38 -10.16 -21.78
CA ASP A 305 -10.31 -11.61 -21.99
C ASP A 305 -8.84 -12.06 -22.09
N GLY A 306 -8.01 -11.33 -22.86
CA GLY A 306 -6.57 -11.58 -22.94
C GLY A 306 -5.85 -11.45 -21.60
N PHE A 307 -6.21 -10.45 -20.77
CA PHE A 307 -5.72 -10.36 -19.40
C PHE A 307 -6.15 -11.57 -18.57
N GLY A 308 -7.40 -12.02 -18.70
CA GLY A 308 -7.95 -13.15 -17.95
C GLY A 308 -7.22 -14.47 -18.25
N GLU A 309 -7.02 -14.76 -19.53
CA GLU A 309 -6.29 -15.95 -19.98
C GLU A 309 -4.85 -15.96 -19.47
N ALA A 310 -4.12 -14.85 -19.63
CA ALA A 310 -2.75 -14.71 -19.15
C ALA A 310 -2.66 -14.78 -17.62
N SER A 311 -3.65 -14.23 -16.90
CA SER A 311 -3.70 -14.29 -15.43
C SER A 311 -3.85 -15.72 -14.91
N ALA A 312 -4.66 -16.54 -15.58
CA ALA A 312 -4.84 -17.94 -15.21
C ALA A 312 -3.51 -18.72 -15.31
N GLU A 313 -2.72 -18.49 -16.36
CA GLU A 313 -1.39 -19.09 -16.48
C GLU A 313 -0.45 -18.63 -15.36
N VAL A 314 -0.42 -17.33 -15.07
CA VAL A 314 0.41 -16.75 -14.01
C VAL A 314 0.06 -17.37 -12.64
N PHE A 315 -1.22 -17.56 -12.34
CA PHE A 315 -1.61 -18.18 -11.07
C PHE A 315 -1.18 -19.64 -10.94
N GLU A 316 -1.23 -20.44 -12.02
CA GLU A 316 -0.69 -21.79 -11.97
C GLU A 316 0.84 -21.79 -11.77
N GLU A 317 1.58 -20.86 -12.39
CA GLU A 317 3.03 -20.69 -12.14
C GLU A 317 3.33 -20.34 -10.68
N VAL A 318 2.50 -19.47 -10.06
CA VAL A 318 2.62 -19.15 -8.63
C VAL A 318 2.34 -20.38 -7.77
N ARG A 319 1.30 -21.16 -8.09
CA ARG A 319 0.95 -22.37 -7.35
C ARG A 319 2.04 -23.45 -7.46
N ASP A 320 2.71 -23.56 -8.60
CA ASP A 320 3.77 -24.53 -8.84
C ASP A 320 5.08 -24.19 -8.12
N HIS A 321 5.24 -22.94 -7.63
CA HIS A 321 6.45 -22.50 -6.93
C HIS A 321 6.69 -23.25 -5.61
N SER A 322 5.68 -23.32 -4.74
CA SER A 322 5.79 -23.98 -3.43
C SER A 322 4.43 -24.39 -2.87
N ALA A 323 4.41 -25.33 -1.93
CA ALA A 323 3.19 -25.71 -1.23
C ALA A 323 2.56 -24.52 -0.48
N LEU A 324 3.38 -23.60 0.05
CA LEU A 324 2.91 -22.37 0.68
C LEU A 324 2.29 -21.41 -0.34
N ALA A 325 2.93 -21.20 -1.50
CA ALA A 325 2.38 -20.37 -2.57
C ALA A 325 1.03 -20.90 -3.05
N LYS A 326 0.92 -22.21 -3.27
CA LYS A 326 -0.36 -22.86 -3.59
C LYS A 326 -1.41 -22.65 -2.51
N LYS A 327 -1.06 -22.86 -1.24
CA LYS A 327 -1.97 -22.66 -0.10
C LYS A 327 -2.48 -21.22 -0.03
N ILE A 328 -1.62 -20.24 -0.30
CA ILE A 328 -1.99 -18.81 -0.34
C ILE A 328 -2.97 -18.55 -1.49
N ASP A 329 -2.66 -18.99 -2.70
CA ASP A 329 -3.55 -18.83 -3.86
C ASP A 329 -4.90 -19.51 -3.60
N ASP A 330 -4.92 -20.80 -3.24
CA ASP A 330 -6.16 -21.55 -2.99
C ASP A 330 -7.06 -20.84 -1.95
N ALA A 331 -6.46 -20.32 -0.86
CA ALA A 331 -7.18 -19.59 0.17
C ALA A 331 -7.70 -18.22 -0.32
N PHE A 332 -6.88 -17.47 -1.06
CA PHE A 332 -7.28 -16.19 -1.64
C PHE A 332 -8.43 -16.39 -2.64
N GLN A 333 -8.25 -17.33 -3.57
CA GLN A 333 -9.19 -17.70 -4.61
C GLN A 333 -10.55 -18.14 -4.05
N ALA A 334 -10.56 -18.97 -3.00
CA ALA A 334 -11.79 -19.39 -2.35
C ALA A 334 -12.53 -18.21 -1.70
N ASN A 335 -11.80 -17.34 -0.98
CA ASN A 335 -12.39 -16.18 -0.32
C ASN A 335 -12.85 -15.10 -1.31
N LEU A 336 -12.13 -14.89 -2.40
CA LEU A 336 -12.52 -13.95 -3.46
C LEU A 336 -13.88 -14.35 -4.03
N ARG A 337 -14.07 -15.63 -4.36
CA ARG A 337 -15.35 -16.12 -4.90
C ARG A 337 -16.49 -15.99 -3.91
N GLU A 338 -16.25 -16.30 -2.64
CA GLU A 338 -17.29 -16.20 -1.60
C GLU A 338 -17.70 -14.75 -1.32
N ILE A 339 -16.72 -13.88 -1.03
CA ILE A 339 -16.96 -12.47 -0.68
C ILE A 339 -17.46 -11.70 -1.91
N GLY A 340 -16.80 -11.90 -3.06
CA GLY A 340 -17.13 -11.21 -4.31
C GLY A 340 -18.52 -11.59 -4.84
N ASN A 341 -18.95 -12.85 -4.67
CA ASN A 341 -20.32 -13.22 -5.02
C ASN A 341 -21.36 -12.48 -4.16
N MET A 342 -21.09 -12.32 -2.86
CA MET A 342 -21.96 -11.50 -2.00
C MET A 342 -21.96 -10.03 -2.42
N MET A 343 -20.79 -9.45 -2.72
CA MET A 343 -20.71 -8.06 -3.20
C MET A 343 -21.44 -7.85 -4.53
N ALA A 344 -21.30 -8.79 -5.48
CA ALA A 344 -22.01 -8.77 -6.75
C ALA A 344 -23.53 -8.68 -6.57
N GLN A 345 -24.09 -9.49 -5.66
CA GLN A 345 -25.54 -9.58 -5.43
C GLN A 345 -26.11 -8.40 -4.64
N PHE A 346 -25.31 -7.74 -3.79
CA PHE A 346 -25.77 -6.66 -2.91
C PHE A 346 -25.22 -5.32 -3.33
N GLU A 347 -23.97 -5.02 -2.97
CA GLU A 347 -23.39 -3.68 -3.09
C GLU A 347 -23.19 -3.26 -4.54
N ILE A 348 -22.65 -4.14 -5.39
CA ILE A 348 -22.47 -3.85 -6.82
C ILE A 348 -23.83 -3.73 -7.51
N THR A 349 -24.79 -4.59 -7.19
CA THR A 349 -26.16 -4.45 -7.71
C THR A 349 -26.75 -3.09 -7.33
N PHE A 350 -26.63 -2.66 -6.08
CA PHE A 350 -27.09 -1.34 -5.64
C PHE A 350 -26.35 -0.22 -6.37
N VAL A 351 -25.01 -0.24 -6.44
CA VAL A 351 -24.19 0.78 -7.10
C VAL A 351 -24.55 0.90 -8.57
N ASN A 352 -24.72 -0.22 -9.28
CA ASN A 352 -25.13 -0.23 -10.69
C ASN A 352 -26.51 0.42 -10.88
N GLN A 353 -27.48 0.11 -10.00
CA GLN A 353 -28.82 0.71 -10.07
C GLN A 353 -28.78 2.21 -9.73
N ARG A 354 -28.02 2.60 -8.69
CA ARG A 354 -27.82 3.99 -8.29
C ARG A 354 -27.23 4.80 -9.44
N ASN A 355 -26.12 4.32 -10.01
CA ASN A 355 -25.41 5.01 -11.08
C ASN A 355 -26.30 5.15 -12.33
N ARG A 356 -27.03 4.08 -12.70
CA ARG A 356 -28.01 4.12 -13.80
C ARG A 356 -29.10 5.17 -13.59
N VAL A 357 -29.68 5.25 -12.39
CA VAL A 357 -30.76 6.20 -12.07
C VAL A 357 -30.26 7.64 -12.03
N LEU A 358 -29.03 7.85 -11.57
CA LEU A 358 -28.42 9.18 -11.45
C LEU A 358 -27.65 9.63 -12.70
N GLY A 359 -27.46 8.76 -13.70
CA GLY A 359 -26.65 9.06 -14.87
C GLY A 359 -25.15 9.22 -14.55
N LEU A 360 -24.64 8.44 -13.59
CA LEU A 360 -23.21 8.38 -13.27
C LEU A 360 -22.56 7.30 -14.15
N GLY A 361 -21.47 7.63 -14.84
CA GLY A 361 -20.75 6.72 -15.72
C GLY A 361 -20.04 7.45 -16.84
#